data_AF-A0A8C6V188-F1
#
_entry.id   AF-A0A8C6V188-F1
#
_cell.length_a   1.000
_cell.length_b   1.000
_cell.length_c   1.000
_cell.angle_alpha   90.00
_cell.angle_beta   90.00
_cell.angle_gamma   90.00
#
_symmetry.space_group_name_H-M   'P 1'
#
loop_
_entity.id
_entity.type
_entity.pdbx_description
1 polymer ?
#
loop_
_entity_poly.entity_id
_entity_poly.type
_entity_poly.pdbx_seq_one_letter_code
_entity_poly.pdbx_strand_id
1 'polypeptide(L)'
;MATSSTMEAADIVVVALYFLLVLAIGLLAMWKANHSTVSGYFLAGRSMNWAAVGASLFVSNIGSEHFIGLAGSGAASGFSVAAWEFNALLLMQLLGWLFIPVYILSGVYTMPEYLAKRFGGQRLKVYFATLSLVLYIFTKLSVNLYTGALFIQESLGWNIYLSIILLIGMTAILTVTGGLVAVIYTDVIQAILMIGGALTLTGISLYKVGGLEGVRTKYMLATPNVTSIMLSYPNLTYSNSCLLHLDPKPASLKILRGPTDPDLPWPGFLLGQTPASLWYWCADQVIVQRVLAAKNISHVKASTIMAGFLKILPMFIIVIPGMIARILFADDLICISPEHCMEVCGSPAGCSNIAYPRLVMSVMPIGLRGLMLAVMIAALMSDLDSIFNSASTIFTLDIYKMLRKQSTLRELLIVGRLTVVFLVVISIAWVPVVIEMQGGQMFYYTQEVSNYLTPPIAAMFLLAVLWHRCNETGAFWGALTGFVLGTFRLTLGFIYREPLCDQPDNRPSFIKDVHFMYVAAILFGFRLWLQSVTVSQNGLPKQKVDCYGDAGNSRCLQFVNWFCGIQEDPVSACVQSPQEHEKMVEELLYESPRMKMILNLALVFICGVTIFLFVYFTL
;
A
#
# COMPACT_ATOMS: atom_id res chain seq x y z
N MET A 1 -33.43 -4.98 14.02
CA MET A 1 -32.85 -3.65 14.38
C MET A 1 -31.69 -3.89 15.34
N ALA A 2 -30.48 -4.07 14.84
CA ALA A 2 -29.31 -4.11 15.71
C ALA A 2 -29.13 -2.72 16.30
N THR A 3 -29.20 -2.61 17.62
CA THR A 3 -28.95 -1.38 18.36
C THR A 3 -27.63 -0.78 17.90
N SER A 4 -27.68 0.35 17.21
CA SER A 4 -26.52 1.21 16.98
C SER A 4 -25.99 1.56 18.37
N SER A 5 -24.88 0.93 18.78
CA SER A 5 -24.26 1.22 20.06
C SER A 5 -23.63 2.60 19.95
N THR A 6 -24.43 3.62 20.26
CA THR A 6 -24.01 5.02 20.23
C THR A 6 -22.79 5.20 21.10
N MET A 7 -21.81 5.97 20.61
CA MET A 7 -20.61 6.29 21.39
C MET A 7 -21.01 6.90 22.73
N GLU A 8 -20.41 6.39 23.80
CA GLU A 8 -20.62 6.94 25.13
C GLU A 8 -19.71 8.15 25.35
N ALA A 9 -20.04 9.00 26.31
CA ALA A 9 -19.26 10.21 26.59
C ALA A 9 -17.78 9.91 26.85
N ALA A 10 -17.47 8.80 27.53
CA ALA A 10 -16.10 8.37 27.77
C ALA A 10 -15.34 8.05 26.47
N ASP A 11 -16.00 7.44 25.47
CA ASP A 11 -15.38 7.16 24.18
C ASP A 11 -15.03 8.47 23.45
N ILE A 12 -15.94 9.44 23.46
CA ILE A 12 -15.75 10.74 22.81
C ILE A 12 -14.59 11.51 23.46
N VAL A 13 -14.50 11.51 24.80
CA VAL A 13 -13.40 12.15 25.53
C VAL A 13 -12.06 11.52 25.16
N VAL A 14 -11.98 10.19 25.06
CA VAL A 14 -10.76 9.50 24.66
C VAL A 14 -10.35 9.87 23.22
N VAL A 15 -11.31 9.92 22.30
CA VAL A 15 -11.06 10.36 20.92
C VAL A 15 -10.53 11.81 20.89
N ALA A 16 -11.14 12.72 21.64
CA ALA A 16 -10.70 14.12 21.70
C ALA A 16 -9.29 14.24 22.28
N LEU A 17 -8.98 13.54 23.37
CA LEU A 17 -7.64 13.53 23.97
C LEU A 17 -6.58 12.98 23.02
N TYR A 18 -6.91 11.93 22.27
CA TYR A 18 -6.05 11.38 21.24
C TYR A 18 -5.69 12.42 20.18
N PHE A 19 -6.69 13.11 19.62
CA PHE A 19 -6.45 14.12 18.58
C PHE A 19 -5.64 15.31 19.10
N LEU A 20 -5.90 15.74 20.34
CA LEU A 20 -5.09 16.78 20.99
C LEU A 20 -3.63 16.35 21.13
N LEU A 21 -3.38 15.09 21.49
CA LEU A 21 -2.02 14.55 21.62
C LEU A 21 -1.32 14.50 20.26
N VAL A 22 -1.98 14.00 19.21
CA VAL A 22 -1.39 13.94 17.86
C VAL A 22 -1.10 15.35 17.33
N LEU A 23 -2.04 16.28 17.50
CA LEU A 23 -1.86 17.66 17.07
C LEU A 23 -0.72 18.33 17.84
N ALA A 24 -0.63 18.16 19.15
CA ALA A 24 0.46 18.70 19.96
C ALA A 24 1.82 18.17 19.48
N ILE A 25 1.92 16.89 19.15
CA ILE A 25 3.18 16.27 18.70
C ILE A 25 3.54 16.72 17.28
N GLY A 26 2.55 16.84 16.40
CA GLY A 26 2.75 17.44 15.08
C GLY A 26 3.29 18.87 15.19
N LEU A 27 2.72 19.69 16.08
CA LEU A 27 3.19 21.05 16.35
C LEU A 27 4.62 21.09 16.92
N LEU A 28 4.94 20.20 17.88
CA LEU A 28 6.28 20.12 18.47
C LEU A 28 7.34 19.65 17.47
N ALA A 29 7.00 18.68 16.62
CA ALA A 29 7.88 18.19 15.57
C ALA A 29 8.20 19.29 14.54
N MET A 30 7.22 20.13 14.20
CA MET A 30 7.43 21.29 13.33
C MET A 30 8.44 22.28 13.90
N TRP A 31 8.33 22.66 15.17
CA TRP A 31 9.26 23.62 15.77
C TRP A 31 10.71 23.15 15.76
N LYS A 32 10.94 21.84 15.68
CA LYS A 32 12.26 21.23 15.63
C LYS A 32 12.76 20.99 14.20
N ALA A 33 11.89 21.06 13.19
CA ALA A 33 12.22 20.73 11.81
C ALA A 33 12.76 21.95 11.04
N ASN A 34 13.83 21.74 10.26
CA ASN A 34 14.42 22.79 9.43
C ASN A 34 13.75 22.84 8.05
N HIS A 35 12.74 23.68 7.89
CA HIS A 35 11.95 23.81 6.65
C HIS A 35 12.60 24.69 5.56
N SER A 36 13.85 25.11 5.75
CA SER A 36 14.54 26.02 4.81
C SER A 36 15.00 25.37 3.51
N THR A 37 14.96 24.03 3.40
CA THR A 37 15.46 23.29 2.22
C THR A 37 14.45 22.26 1.71
N VAL A 38 14.54 21.94 0.41
CA VAL A 38 13.75 20.89 -0.26
C VAL A 38 13.97 19.53 0.40
N SER A 39 15.22 19.19 0.71
CA SER A 39 15.58 17.94 1.41
C SER A 39 15.02 17.90 2.84
N GLY A 40 15.02 19.03 3.55
CA GLY A 40 14.42 19.14 4.89
C GLY A 40 12.91 18.87 4.87
N TYR A 41 12.19 19.41 3.90
CA TYR A 41 10.73 19.22 3.79
C TYR A 41 10.34 17.83 3.27
N PHE A 42 10.99 17.34 2.20
CA PHE A 42 10.59 16.11 1.50
C PHE A 42 11.32 14.84 1.95
N LEU A 43 12.50 14.92 2.57
CA LEU A 43 13.30 13.77 3.04
C LEU A 43 13.63 13.83 4.53
N ALA A 44 13.02 14.74 5.30
CA ALA A 44 13.34 14.91 6.72
C ALA A 44 14.84 15.13 6.99
N GLY A 45 15.55 15.70 6.00
CA GLY A 45 17.00 15.93 6.07
C GLY A 45 17.85 14.66 6.22
N ARG A 46 17.34 13.48 5.86
CA ARG A 46 18.03 12.17 6.02
C ARG A 46 18.56 11.94 7.45
N SER A 47 17.76 12.29 8.44
CA SER A 47 18.17 12.24 9.86
C SER A 47 17.36 11.26 10.69
N MET A 48 16.51 10.43 10.05
CA MET A 48 15.59 9.55 10.75
C MET A 48 16.27 8.26 11.22
N ASN A 49 15.95 7.84 12.44
CA ASN A 49 16.44 6.58 13.00
C ASN A 49 15.67 5.39 12.42
N TRP A 50 16.25 4.19 12.55
CA TRP A 50 15.68 2.96 11.97
C TRP A 50 14.29 2.62 12.52
N ALA A 51 14.07 2.90 13.81
CA ALA A 51 12.80 2.61 14.48
C ALA A 51 11.67 3.51 13.97
N ALA A 52 11.91 4.82 13.81
CA ALA A 52 10.91 5.72 13.28
C ALA A 52 10.59 5.40 11.82
N VAL A 53 11.61 5.14 10.99
CA VAL A 53 11.41 4.76 9.59
C VAL A 53 10.63 3.44 9.49
N GLY A 54 10.97 2.41 10.28
CA GLY A 54 10.28 1.12 10.20
C GLY A 54 8.83 1.17 10.72
N ALA A 55 8.57 1.96 11.77
CA ALA A 55 7.20 2.16 12.28
C ALA A 55 6.36 2.92 11.25
N SER A 56 6.97 3.91 10.62
CA SER A 56 6.37 4.68 9.55
C SER A 56 6.10 3.84 8.30
N LEU A 57 7.02 2.96 7.88
CA LEU A 57 6.79 1.99 6.80
C LEU A 57 5.61 1.05 7.09
N PHE A 58 5.48 0.62 8.34
CA PHE A 58 4.37 -0.22 8.76
C PHE A 58 3.05 0.56 8.72
N VAL A 59 3.00 1.75 9.31
CA VAL A 59 1.80 2.58 9.40
C VAL A 59 1.33 3.07 8.04
N SER A 60 2.23 3.50 7.16
CA SER A 60 1.85 3.96 5.81
C SER A 60 1.35 2.86 4.88
N ASN A 61 1.41 1.61 5.32
CA ASN A 61 0.72 0.53 4.66
C ASN A 61 -0.52 0.09 5.44
N ILE A 62 -0.38 -0.11 6.76
CA ILE A 62 -1.49 -0.52 7.61
C ILE A 62 -2.35 0.70 7.97
N GLY A 63 -3.33 0.95 7.12
CA GLY A 63 -4.44 1.82 7.47
C GLY A 63 -5.79 1.25 7.07
N SER A 64 -6.65 2.08 6.53
CA SER A 64 -8.08 1.75 6.45
C SER A 64 -8.42 0.65 5.47
N GLU A 65 -7.67 0.56 4.37
CA GLU A 65 -7.78 -0.55 3.42
C GLU A 65 -7.55 -1.89 4.12
N HIS A 66 -6.65 -1.95 5.11
CA HIS A 66 -6.37 -3.17 5.84
C HIS A 66 -7.46 -3.44 6.89
N PHE A 67 -7.81 -2.43 7.70
CA PHE A 67 -8.85 -2.64 8.72
C PHE A 67 -10.23 -2.94 8.14
N ILE A 68 -10.57 -2.41 6.96
CA ILE A 68 -11.88 -2.61 6.33
C ILE A 68 -11.80 -3.69 5.26
N GLY A 69 -10.92 -3.50 4.28
CA GLY A 69 -10.78 -4.41 3.15
C GLY A 69 -10.14 -5.74 3.53
N LEU A 70 -8.94 -5.72 4.16
CA LEU A 70 -8.22 -6.97 4.49
C LEU A 70 -8.98 -7.77 5.56
N ALA A 71 -9.50 -7.11 6.60
CA ALA A 71 -10.34 -7.78 7.60
C ALA A 71 -11.66 -8.28 7.01
N GLY A 72 -12.33 -7.49 6.16
CA GLY A 72 -13.57 -7.91 5.51
C GLY A 72 -13.35 -9.09 4.57
N SER A 73 -12.25 -9.07 3.84
CA SER A 73 -11.85 -10.21 3.00
C SER A 73 -11.42 -11.41 3.85
N GLY A 74 -10.88 -11.20 5.05
CA GLY A 74 -10.68 -12.25 6.05
C GLY A 74 -12.01 -12.83 6.57
N ALA A 75 -13.05 -12.01 6.74
CA ALA A 75 -14.39 -12.47 7.08
C ALA A 75 -15.02 -13.29 5.94
N ALA A 76 -14.82 -12.89 4.68
CA ALA A 76 -15.41 -13.58 3.53
C ALA A 76 -14.63 -14.83 3.10
N SER A 77 -13.29 -14.75 3.08
CA SER A 77 -12.40 -15.76 2.49
C SER A 77 -11.44 -16.43 3.49
N GLY A 78 -11.38 -16.00 4.75
CA GLY A 78 -10.50 -16.61 5.75
C GLY A 78 -9.03 -16.25 5.55
N PHE A 79 -8.13 -17.23 5.65
CA PHE A 79 -6.68 -16.98 5.72
C PHE A 79 -6.01 -16.60 4.40
N SER A 80 -6.65 -16.80 3.25
CA SER A 80 -6.03 -16.53 1.93
C SER A 80 -5.42 -15.13 1.85
N VAL A 81 -6.13 -14.13 2.35
CA VAL A 81 -5.69 -12.72 2.28
C VAL A 81 -4.40 -12.42 3.06
N ALA A 82 -4.00 -13.28 4.01
CA ALA A 82 -2.73 -13.14 4.71
C ALA A 82 -1.51 -13.34 3.79
N ALA A 83 -1.68 -13.95 2.61
CA ALA A 83 -0.62 -14.13 1.63
C ALA A 83 0.05 -12.79 1.24
N TRP A 84 -0.75 -11.72 1.10
CA TRP A 84 -0.24 -10.39 0.75
C TRP A 84 0.72 -9.84 1.79
N GLU A 85 0.42 -10.06 3.08
CA GLU A 85 1.21 -9.56 4.19
C GLU A 85 2.57 -10.25 4.26
N PHE A 86 2.60 -11.58 4.06
CA PHE A 86 3.85 -12.33 4.03
C PHE A 86 4.64 -12.09 2.74
N ASN A 87 3.97 -11.87 1.61
CA ASN A 87 4.63 -11.48 0.35
C ASN A 87 5.29 -10.10 0.47
N ALA A 88 4.58 -9.14 1.08
CA ALA A 88 5.09 -7.81 1.38
C ALA A 88 6.36 -7.84 2.25
N LEU A 89 6.36 -8.68 3.29
CA LEU A 89 7.50 -8.84 4.18
C LEU A 89 8.78 -9.19 3.42
N LEU A 90 8.73 -10.16 2.48
CA LEU A 90 9.90 -10.56 1.69
C LEU A 90 10.38 -9.42 0.76
N LEU A 91 9.45 -8.67 0.17
CA LEU A 91 9.76 -7.59 -0.76
C LEU A 91 10.29 -6.33 -0.08
N MET A 92 9.89 -6.05 1.16
CA MET A 92 10.54 -5.01 1.97
C MET A 92 12.04 -5.29 2.19
N GLN A 93 12.42 -6.55 2.32
CA GLN A 93 13.84 -6.91 2.45
C GLN A 93 14.58 -6.77 1.13
N LEU A 94 13.91 -7.07 0.02
CA LEU A 94 14.45 -6.77 -1.30
C LEU A 94 14.67 -5.26 -1.49
N LEU A 95 13.75 -4.41 -1.02
CA LEU A 95 13.91 -2.95 -1.03
C LEU A 95 15.20 -2.54 -0.30
N GLY A 96 15.40 -3.00 0.94
CA GLY A 96 16.53 -2.59 1.78
C GLY A 96 17.90 -3.07 1.29
N TRP A 97 17.99 -4.27 0.71
CA TRP A 97 19.28 -4.86 0.29
C TRP A 97 19.63 -4.60 -1.17
N LEU A 98 18.64 -4.44 -2.05
CA LEU A 98 18.88 -4.34 -3.49
C LEU A 98 18.58 -2.93 -4.03
N PHE A 99 17.38 -2.41 -3.78
CA PHE A 99 16.91 -1.19 -4.45
C PHE A 99 17.46 0.08 -3.81
N ILE A 100 17.40 0.20 -2.48
CA ILE A 100 17.82 1.43 -1.78
C ILE A 100 19.31 1.76 -1.97
N PRO A 101 20.26 0.80 -1.91
CA PRO A 101 21.66 1.12 -2.21
C PRO A 101 21.82 1.81 -3.57
N VAL A 102 21.11 1.34 -4.60
CA VAL A 102 21.14 1.91 -5.95
C VAL A 102 20.52 3.31 -5.99
N TYR A 103 19.43 3.54 -5.27
CA TYR A 103 18.78 4.85 -5.19
C TYR A 103 19.62 5.89 -4.43
N ILE A 104 20.28 5.47 -3.34
CA ILE A 104 21.22 6.32 -2.60
C ILE A 104 22.41 6.71 -3.49
N LEU A 105 23.02 5.73 -4.17
CA LEU A 105 24.12 5.96 -5.13
C LEU A 105 23.71 6.92 -6.26
N SER A 106 22.47 6.84 -6.72
CA SER A 106 21.96 7.71 -7.80
C SER A 106 21.66 9.15 -7.32
N GLY A 107 21.68 9.40 -6.00
CA GLY A 107 21.41 10.73 -5.42
C GLY A 107 20.03 11.28 -5.81
N VAL A 108 19.02 10.42 -5.94
CA VAL A 108 17.66 10.79 -6.38
C VAL A 108 16.72 11.04 -5.21
N TYR A 109 15.73 11.90 -5.44
CA TYR A 109 14.64 12.16 -4.49
C TYR A 109 13.36 11.44 -4.91
N THR A 110 13.18 11.23 -6.20
CA THR A 110 11.97 10.63 -6.76
C THR A 110 12.27 9.45 -7.67
N MET A 111 11.34 8.51 -7.73
CA MET A 111 11.44 7.35 -8.62
C MET A 111 11.37 7.71 -10.12
N PRO A 112 10.59 8.72 -10.57
CA PRO A 112 10.73 9.25 -11.92
C PRO A 112 12.13 9.85 -12.21
N GLU A 113 12.75 10.55 -11.25
CA GLU A 113 14.11 11.08 -11.40
C GLU A 113 15.14 9.95 -11.58
N TYR A 114 15.00 8.85 -10.84
CA TYR A 114 15.82 7.64 -11.05
C TYR A 114 15.76 7.13 -12.49
N LEU A 115 14.56 7.01 -13.06
CA LEU A 115 14.40 6.58 -14.44
C LEU A 115 15.03 7.56 -15.43
N ALA A 116 14.89 8.87 -15.20
CA ALA A 116 15.57 9.88 -16.02
C ALA A 116 17.09 9.75 -15.97
N LYS A 117 17.69 9.60 -14.77
CA LYS A 117 19.14 9.43 -14.64
C LYS A 117 19.62 8.12 -15.25
N ARG A 118 18.88 7.02 -15.03
CA ARG A 118 19.25 5.68 -15.52
C ARG A 118 19.21 5.55 -17.04
N PHE A 119 18.25 6.20 -17.70
CA PHE A 119 18.02 6.06 -19.14
C PHE A 119 18.37 7.32 -19.96
N GLY A 120 18.73 8.44 -19.31
CA GLY A 120 19.17 9.69 -19.96
C GLY A 120 18.05 10.49 -20.64
N GLY A 121 16.78 10.12 -20.44
CA GLY A 121 15.63 10.70 -21.14
C GLY A 121 14.57 11.30 -20.21
N GLN A 122 13.88 12.35 -20.67
CA GLN A 122 12.76 12.95 -19.92
C GLN A 122 11.42 12.22 -20.15
N ARG A 123 11.31 11.42 -21.22
CA ARG A 123 10.07 10.74 -21.60
C ARG A 123 9.59 9.79 -20.51
N LEU A 124 10.48 8.94 -20.03
CA LEU A 124 10.16 7.94 -19.01
C LEU A 124 9.85 8.56 -17.65
N LYS A 125 10.52 9.68 -17.32
CA LYS A 125 10.23 10.49 -16.14
C LYS A 125 8.81 11.04 -16.16
N VAL A 126 8.42 11.75 -17.22
CA VAL A 126 7.08 12.33 -17.34
C VAL A 126 6.01 11.24 -17.39
N TYR A 127 6.25 10.17 -18.14
CA TYR A 127 5.35 9.02 -18.21
C TYR A 127 5.10 8.43 -16.82
N PHE A 128 6.15 8.07 -16.10
CA PHE A 128 6.02 7.43 -14.79
C PHE A 128 5.45 8.38 -13.73
N ALA A 129 5.83 9.66 -13.74
CA ALA A 129 5.25 10.68 -12.85
C ALA A 129 3.74 10.82 -13.08
N THR A 130 3.31 10.95 -14.33
CA THR A 130 1.88 11.08 -14.69
C THR A 130 1.11 9.82 -14.31
N LEU A 131 1.64 8.64 -14.67
CA LEU A 131 1.03 7.36 -14.35
C LEU A 131 0.88 7.16 -12.83
N SER A 132 1.91 7.51 -12.04
CA SER A 132 1.86 7.39 -10.58
C SER A 132 0.78 8.28 -9.96
N LEU A 133 0.64 9.53 -10.43
CA LEU A 133 -0.42 10.43 -9.96
C LEU A 133 -1.82 9.90 -10.31
N VAL A 134 -1.98 9.35 -11.51
CA VAL A 134 -3.24 8.71 -11.93
C VAL A 134 -3.56 7.48 -11.08
N LEU A 135 -2.57 6.63 -10.83
CA LEU A 135 -2.73 5.47 -9.95
C LEU A 135 -3.11 5.90 -8.53
N TYR A 136 -2.49 6.94 -7.98
CA TYR A 136 -2.82 7.42 -6.65
C TYR A 136 -4.28 7.87 -6.53
N ILE A 137 -4.88 8.45 -7.58
CA ILE A 137 -6.31 8.77 -7.58
C ILE A 137 -7.14 7.49 -7.45
N PHE A 138 -6.93 6.52 -8.35
CA PHE A 138 -7.83 5.38 -8.50
C PHE A 138 -7.61 4.26 -7.50
N THR A 139 -6.37 4.01 -7.07
CA THR A 139 -6.03 2.86 -6.22
C THR A 139 -5.80 3.22 -4.77
N LYS A 140 -5.41 4.47 -4.45
CA LYS A 140 -5.07 4.86 -3.07
C LYS A 140 -6.03 5.88 -2.48
N LEU A 141 -6.14 7.06 -3.07
CA LEU A 141 -6.92 8.17 -2.52
C LEU A 141 -8.41 7.84 -2.46
N SER A 142 -9.00 7.45 -3.59
CA SER A 142 -10.45 7.16 -3.63
C SER A 142 -10.83 5.99 -2.72
N VAL A 143 -9.99 4.95 -2.68
CA VAL A 143 -10.17 3.80 -1.80
C VAL A 143 -10.10 4.21 -0.34
N ASN A 144 -9.04 4.92 0.09
CA ASN A 144 -8.87 5.35 1.48
C ASN A 144 -9.95 6.33 1.94
N LEU A 145 -10.42 7.22 1.07
CA LEU A 145 -11.54 8.11 1.37
C LEU A 145 -12.83 7.33 1.59
N TYR A 146 -13.12 6.36 0.71
CA TYR A 146 -14.32 5.54 0.83
C TYR A 146 -14.29 4.62 2.06
N THR A 147 -13.21 3.85 2.25
CA THR A 147 -13.05 2.99 3.44
C THR A 147 -13.09 3.84 4.71
N GLY A 148 -12.41 4.98 4.73
CA GLY A 148 -12.48 5.88 5.89
C GLY A 148 -13.87 6.39 6.20
N ALA A 149 -14.62 6.75 5.18
CA ALA A 149 -15.98 7.19 5.34
C ALA A 149 -16.91 6.06 5.80
N LEU A 150 -16.74 4.85 5.27
CA LEU A 150 -17.47 3.65 5.68
C LEU A 150 -17.23 3.36 7.17
N PHE A 151 -15.99 3.50 7.64
CA PHE A 151 -15.67 3.34 9.07
C PHE A 151 -16.44 4.33 9.96
N ILE A 152 -16.42 5.61 9.58
CA ILE A 152 -17.10 6.67 10.33
C ILE A 152 -18.62 6.46 10.27
N GLN A 153 -19.15 6.01 9.13
CA GLN A 153 -20.57 5.67 8.99
C GLN A 153 -20.97 4.52 9.92
N GLU A 154 -20.19 3.44 9.97
CA GLU A 154 -20.47 2.29 10.84
C GLU A 154 -20.32 2.59 12.33
N SER A 155 -19.42 3.50 12.70
CA SER A 155 -19.16 3.84 14.10
C SER A 155 -20.03 4.97 14.64
N LEU A 156 -20.32 6.00 13.83
CA LEU A 156 -21.05 7.21 14.23
C LEU A 156 -22.44 7.35 13.60
N GLY A 157 -22.77 6.54 12.59
CA GLY A 157 -24.02 6.66 11.83
C GLY A 157 -24.07 7.90 10.93
N TRP A 158 -22.91 8.50 10.63
CA TRP A 158 -22.84 9.73 9.83
C TRP A 158 -22.90 9.45 8.32
N ASN A 159 -23.39 10.44 7.57
CA ASN A 159 -23.42 10.37 6.11
C ASN A 159 -22.00 10.21 5.52
N ILE A 160 -21.86 9.33 4.54
CA ILE A 160 -20.56 9.01 3.92
C ILE A 160 -19.82 10.25 3.40
N TYR A 161 -20.51 11.20 2.75
CA TYR A 161 -19.87 12.41 2.21
C TYR A 161 -19.47 13.40 3.30
N LEU A 162 -20.25 13.48 4.39
CA LEU A 162 -19.87 14.28 5.57
C LEU A 162 -18.59 13.71 6.19
N SER A 163 -18.52 12.38 6.33
CA SER A 163 -17.34 11.67 6.83
C SER A 163 -16.11 11.93 5.97
N ILE A 164 -16.24 11.91 4.64
CA ILE A 164 -15.15 12.25 3.70
C ILE A 164 -14.64 13.68 3.93
N ILE A 165 -15.55 14.66 4.01
CA ILE A 165 -15.18 16.07 4.19
C ILE A 165 -14.47 16.29 5.52
N LEU A 166 -14.96 15.68 6.61
CA LEU A 166 -14.32 15.76 7.91
C LEU A 166 -12.93 15.12 7.90
N LEU A 167 -12.79 13.94 7.30
CA LEU A 167 -11.51 13.25 7.19
C LEU A 167 -10.49 14.11 6.45
N ILE A 168 -10.85 14.64 5.27
CA ILE A 168 -9.98 15.51 4.48
C ILE A 168 -9.65 16.79 5.23
N GLY A 169 -10.62 17.40 5.90
CA GLY A 169 -10.43 18.63 6.67
C GLY A 169 -9.42 18.44 7.79
N MET A 170 -9.55 17.34 8.55
CA MET A 170 -8.61 16.98 9.60
C MET A 170 -7.22 16.69 9.04
N THR A 171 -7.12 15.89 7.97
CA THR A 171 -5.83 15.54 7.35
C THR A 171 -5.14 16.80 6.85
N ALA A 172 -5.84 17.67 6.13
CA ALA A 172 -5.29 18.90 5.59
C ALA A 172 -4.68 19.81 6.67
N ILE A 173 -5.29 19.88 7.86
CA ILE A 173 -4.75 20.65 8.99
C ILE A 173 -3.39 20.09 9.43
N LEU A 174 -3.22 18.77 9.48
CA LEU A 174 -1.97 18.13 9.86
C LEU A 174 -0.93 18.14 8.72
N THR A 175 -1.32 17.89 7.47
CA THR A 175 -0.38 17.84 6.33
C THR A 175 0.20 19.22 6.01
N VAL A 176 -0.64 20.26 6.01
CA VAL A 176 -0.25 21.62 5.61
C VAL A 176 0.78 22.20 6.57
N THR A 177 0.75 21.76 7.83
CA THR A 177 1.61 22.25 8.89
C THR A 177 2.92 21.46 8.95
N GLY A 178 2.91 20.12 8.96
CA GLY A 178 4.02 19.30 9.46
C GLY A 178 5.24 18.95 8.57
N GLY A 179 5.08 18.77 7.25
CA GLY A 179 6.13 18.16 6.39
C GLY A 179 6.49 16.70 6.77
N LEU A 180 7.42 16.05 6.05
CA LEU A 180 7.69 14.60 6.24
C LEU A 180 8.17 14.24 7.66
N VAL A 181 8.90 15.14 8.34
CA VAL A 181 9.39 14.91 9.72
C VAL A 181 8.23 14.72 10.69
N ALA A 182 7.24 15.62 10.67
CA ALA A 182 6.10 15.54 11.57
C ALA A 182 5.30 14.26 11.31
N VAL A 183 5.09 13.92 10.03
CA VAL A 183 4.40 12.69 9.61
C VAL A 183 5.08 11.46 10.19
N ILE A 184 6.41 11.34 10.08
CA ILE A 184 7.13 10.17 10.62
C ILE A 184 6.99 10.08 12.15
N TYR A 185 7.00 11.19 12.88
CA TYR A 185 6.84 11.16 14.34
C TYR A 185 5.42 10.81 14.77
N THR A 186 4.39 11.34 14.09
CA THR A 186 3.00 10.94 14.36
C THR A 186 2.79 9.47 14.03
N ASP A 187 3.41 8.95 12.97
CA ASP A 187 3.34 7.54 12.60
C ASP A 187 3.87 6.62 13.70
N VAL A 188 4.96 6.99 14.39
CA VAL A 188 5.54 6.14 15.46
C VAL A 188 4.53 5.91 16.59
N ILE A 189 3.86 6.97 17.02
CA ILE A 189 2.89 6.89 18.13
C ILE A 189 1.66 6.13 17.67
N GLN A 190 1.22 6.40 16.45
CA GLN A 190 0.10 5.69 15.86
C GLN A 190 0.40 4.20 15.71
N ALA A 191 1.61 3.80 15.33
CA ALA A 191 2.02 2.40 15.26
C ALA A 191 1.83 1.70 16.61
N ILE A 192 2.30 2.32 17.70
CA ILE A 192 2.19 1.78 19.06
C ILE A 192 0.72 1.62 19.46
N LEU A 193 -0.08 2.67 19.27
CA LEU A 193 -1.49 2.67 19.67
C LEU A 193 -2.35 1.73 18.81
N MET A 194 -2.03 1.63 17.52
CA MET A 194 -2.65 0.70 16.56
C MET A 194 -2.38 -0.75 16.90
N ILE A 195 -1.11 -1.10 17.15
CA ILE A 195 -0.75 -2.46 17.56
C ILE A 195 -1.38 -2.79 18.91
N GLY A 196 -1.32 -1.88 19.88
CA GLY A 196 -1.92 -2.06 21.20
C GLY A 196 -3.43 -2.30 21.13
N GLY A 197 -4.17 -1.40 20.47
CA GLY A 197 -5.63 -1.49 20.33
C GLY A 197 -6.07 -2.74 19.58
N ALA A 198 -5.40 -3.07 18.47
CA ALA A 198 -5.72 -4.26 17.68
C ALA A 198 -5.38 -5.58 18.41
N LEU A 199 -4.29 -5.62 19.19
CA LEU A 199 -3.97 -6.76 20.06
C LEU A 199 -5.02 -6.94 21.16
N THR A 200 -5.47 -5.85 21.80
CA THR A 200 -6.53 -5.90 22.81
C THR A 200 -7.84 -6.41 22.22
N LEU A 201 -8.27 -5.88 21.08
CA LEU A 201 -9.46 -6.35 20.37
C LEU A 201 -9.35 -7.85 20.06
N THR A 202 -8.20 -8.27 19.52
CA THR A 202 -7.94 -9.67 19.15
C THR A 202 -8.00 -10.58 20.38
N GLY A 203 -7.39 -10.17 21.50
CA GLY A 203 -7.40 -10.94 22.74
C GLY A 203 -8.81 -11.15 23.30
N ILE A 204 -9.62 -10.08 23.36
CA ILE A 204 -11.02 -10.17 23.82
C ILE A 204 -11.84 -11.04 22.85
N SER A 205 -11.65 -10.85 21.55
CA SER A 205 -12.39 -11.57 20.50
C SER A 205 -12.06 -13.06 20.51
N LEU A 206 -10.78 -13.43 20.63
CA LEU A 206 -10.33 -14.81 20.77
C LEU A 206 -10.91 -15.47 22.02
N TYR A 207 -10.93 -14.76 23.15
CA TYR A 207 -11.55 -15.27 24.38
C TYR A 207 -13.03 -15.62 24.17
N LYS A 208 -13.80 -14.75 23.50
CA LYS A 208 -15.23 -14.99 23.20
C LYS A 208 -15.47 -16.22 22.31
N VAL A 209 -14.60 -16.49 21.34
CA VAL A 209 -14.78 -17.65 20.43
C VAL A 209 -14.16 -18.94 20.94
N GLY A 210 -13.39 -18.92 22.03
CA GLY A 210 -12.72 -20.11 22.59
C GLY A 210 -11.30 -20.34 22.04
N GLY A 211 -10.59 -19.27 21.71
CA GLY A 211 -9.22 -19.31 21.20
C GLY A 211 -9.12 -19.61 19.71
N LEU A 212 -7.90 -19.89 19.25
CA LEU A 212 -7.61 -20.14 17.83
C LEU A 212 -8.30 -21.41 17.29
N GLU A 213 -8.44 -22.44 18.12
CA GLU A 213 -9.19 -23.65 17.76
C GLU A 213 -10.69 -23.35 17.62
N GLY A 214 -11.22 -22.45 18.46
CA GLY A 214 -12.56 -21.90 18.32
C GLY A 214 -12.74 -21.18 16.99
N VAL A 215 -11.75 -20.38 16.55
CA VAL A 215 -11.78 -19.76 15.21
C VAL A 215 -11.82 -20.84 14.13
N ARG A 216 -10.91 -21.82 14.17
CA ARG A 216 -10.82 -22.89 13.16
C ARG A 216 -12.14 -23.66 12.98
N THR A 217 -12.76 -24.05 14.10
CA THR A 217 -13.97 -24.87 14.11
C THR A 217 -15.22 -24.05 13.84
N LYS A 218 -15.43 -22.96 14.59
CA LYS A 218 -16.66 -22.15 14.48
C LYS A 218 -16.71 -21.34 13.18
N TYR A 219 -15.57 -20.94 12.60
CA TYR A 219 -15.56 -20.23 11.32
C TYR A 219 -16.21 -21.08 10.23
N MET A 220 -15.89 -22.37 10.16
CA MET A 220 -16.47 -23.29 9.16
C MET A 220 -17.96 -23.57 9.38
N LEU A 221 -18.50 -23.24 10.55
CA LEU A 221 -19.91 -23.36 10.90
C LEU A 221 -20.66 -22.02 10.83
N ALA A 222 -19.94 -20.91 10.58
CA ALA A 222 -20.48 -19.56 10.61
C ALA A 222 -21.30 -19.26 9.36
N THR A 223 -22.59 -19.59 9.46
CA THR A 223 -23.63 -19.41 8.45
C THR A 223 -24.75 -18.56 9.03
N PRO A 224 -25.43 -17.74 8.21
CA PRO A 224 -26.51 -16.91 8.69
C PRO A 224 -27.75 -17.76 8.96
N ASN A 225 -28.52 -17.39 9.99
CA ASN A 225 -29.81 -18.01 10.25
C ASN A 225 -30.89 -17.37 9.36
N VAL A 226 -31.15 -18.01 8.22
CA VAL A 226 -32.11 -17.49 7.22
C VAL A 226 -33.49 -17.23 7.84
N THR A 227 -33.94 -18.08 8.77
CA THR A 227 -35.25 -17.94 9.41
C THR A 227 -35.32 -16.68 10.28
N SER A 228 -34.28 -16.36 11.07
CA SER A 228 -34.28 -15.13 11.88
C SER A 228 -34.21 -13.88 11.01
N ILE A 229 -33.49 -13.93 9.90
CA ILE A 229 -33.39 -12.84 8.93
C ILE A 229 -34.76 -12.59 8.29
N MET A 230 -35.43 -13.62 7.78
CA MET A 230 -36.76 -13.47 7.17
C MET A 230 -37.82 -12.93 8.14
N LEU A 231 -37.72 -13.27 9.43
CA LEU A 231 -38.60 -12.71 10.46
C LEU A 231 -38.30 -11.23 10.73
N SER A 232 -37.03 -10.83 10.65
CA SER A 232 -36.61 -9.43 10.83
C SER A 232 -36.95 -8.57 9.62
N TYR A 233 -36.99 -9.17 8.44
CA TYR A 233 -37.21 -8.51 7.15
C TYR A 233 -38.26 -9.26 6.31
N PRO A 234 -39.56 -9.09 6.64
CA PRO A 234 -40.65 -9.93 6.12
C PRO A 234 -40.93 -9.75 4.62
N ASN A 235 -40.41 -8.69 3.99
CA ASN A 235 -40.62 -8.39 2.58
C ASN A 235 -39.48 -8.91 1.67
N LEU A 236 -38.46 -9.57 2.22
CA LEU A 236 -37.33 -10.06 1.44
C LEU A 236 -37.67 -11.32 0.65
N THR A 237 -37.13 -11.38 -0.56
CA THR A 237 -37.11 -12.57 -1.41
C THR A 237 -35.67 -12.97 -1.67
N TYR A 238 -35.40 -14.28 -1.71
CA TYR A 238 -34.06 -14.80 -2.02
C TYR A 238 -34.14 -15.87 -3.12
N SER A 239 -33.03 -16.06 -3.82
CA SER A 239 -32.86 -17.06 -4.86
C SER A 239 -32.02 -18.24 -4.37
N ASN A 240 -32.23 -19.42 -4.94
CA ASN A 240 -31.42 -20.60 -4.61
C ASN A 240 -29.93 -20.42 -4.96
N SER A 241 -29.61 -19.56 -5.93
CA SER A 241 -28.23 -19.26 -6.30
C SER A 241 -27.49 -18.48 -5.22
N CYS A 242 -28.16 -17.54 -4.53
CA CYS A 242 -27.57 -16.84 -3.38
C CYS A 242 -27.32 -17.78 -2.18
N LEU A 243 -28.16 -18.81 -2.00
CA LEU A 243 -28.00 -19.78 -0.92
C LEU A 243 -26.71 -20.61 -1.04
N LEU A 244 -26.18 -20.79 -2.26
CA LEU A 244 -24.93 -21.52 -2.50
C LEU A 244 -23.69 -20.81 -1.92
N HIS A 245 -23.83 -19.53 -1.55
CA HIS A 245 -22.73 -18.68 -1.07
C HIS A 245 -22.79 -18.38 0.44
N LEU A 246 -23.73 -19.00 1.17
CA LEU A 246 -23.87 -18.79 2.61
C LEU A 246 -22.76 -19.48 3.41
N ASP A 247 -22.30 -20.63 2.95
CA ASP A 247 -21.29 -21.43 3.62
C ASP A 247 -19.87 -20.88 3.40
N PRO A 248 -18.99 -20.93 4.41
CA PRO A 248 -17.58 -20.67 4.22
C PRO A 248 -16.95 -21.61 3.18
N LYS A 249 -16.04 -21.09 2.35
CA LYS A 249 -15.35 -21.90 1.34
C LYS A 249 -14.54 -23.02 2.01
N PRO A 250 -14.48 -24.25 1.47
CA PRO A 250 -13.74 -25.37 2.08
C PRO A 250 -12.26 -25.08 2.34
N ALA A 251 -11.62 -24.27 1.47
CA ALA A 251 -10.22 -23.88 1.57
C ALA A 251 -9.99 -22.57 2.36
N SER A 252 -10.99 -22.08 3.11
CA SER A 252 -10.87 -20.81 3.86
C SER A 252 -9.77 -20.83 4.92
N LEU A 253 -9.39 -22.01 5.42
CA LEU A 253 -8.32 -22.17 6.41
C LEU A 253 -6.92 -22.31 5.78
N LYS A 254 -6.79 -22.13 4.46
CA LYS A 254 -5.52 -22.21 3.73
C LYS A 254 -5.16 -20.87 3.11
N ILE A 255 -3.88 -20.50 3.21
CA ILE A 255 -3.34 -19.29 2.56
C ILE A 255 -3.27 -19.50 1.05
N LEU A 256 -2.37 -20.37 0.58
CA LEU A 256 -2.26 -20.68 -0.84
C LEU A 256 -3.23 -21.80 -1.21
N ARG A 257 -4.09 -21.54 -2.20
CA ARG A 257 -5.14 -22.46 -2.63
C ARG A 257 -4.86 -23.00 -4.03
N GLY A 258 -5.73 -23.89 -4.49
CA GLY A 258 -5.59 -24.56 -5.78
C GLY A 258 -5.42 -23.58 -6.96
N PRO A 259 -4.87 -24.03 -8.09
CA PRO A 259 -4.54 -23.17 -9.23
C PRO A 259 -5.76 -22.51 -9.89
N THR A 260 -6.95 -23.04 -9.67
CA THR A 260 -8.21 -22.49 -10.20
C THR A 260 -9.09 -21.87 -9.11
N ASP A 261 -8.53 -21.63 -7.91
CA ASP A 261 -9.28 -20.99 -6.84
C ASP A 261 -9.66 -19.55 -7.25
N PRO A 262 -10.91 -19.13 -7.03
CA PRO A 262 -11.38 -17.81 -7.47
C PRO A 262 -10.84 -16.66 -6.62
N ASP A 263 -10.32 -16.92 -5.41
CA ASP A 263 -9.79 -15.87 -4.54
C ASP A 263 -8.27 -15.82 -4.58
N LEU A 264 -7.61 -16.99 -4.52
CA LEU A 264 -6.16 -17.04 -4.39
C LEU A 264 -5.53 -18.25 -5.09
N PRO A 265 -5.40 -18.19 -6.43
CA PRO A 265 -4.68 -19.22 -7.16
C PRO A 265 -3.18 -19.08 -6.91
N TRP A 266 -2.56 -20.08 -6.26
CA TRP A 266 -1.15 -20.00 -5.86
C TRP A 266 -0.15 -19.67 -6.99
N PRO A 267 -0.29 -20.18 -8.24
CA PRO A 267 0.66 -19.85 -9.29
C PRO A 267 0.47 -18.39 -9.76
N GLY A 268 -0.78 -17.93 -9.84
CA GLY A 268 -1.09 -16.53 -10.12
C GLY A 268 -0.51 -15.62 -9.04
N PHE A 269 -0.62 -16.01 -7.77
CA PHE A 269 -0.08 -15.23 -6.66
C PHE A 269 1.45 -15.09 -6.73
N LEU A 270 2.17 -16.20 -6.93
CA LEU A 270 3.64 -16.16 -7.00
C LEU A 270 4.15 -15.49 -8.28
N LEU A 271 3.55 -15.76 -9.44
CA LEU A 271 4.06 -15.29 -10.73
C LEU A 271 3.52 -13.93 -11.16
N GLY A 272 2.36 -13.52 -10.64
CA GLY A 272 1.69 -12.27 -11.00
C GLY A 272 1.57 -11.27 -9.87
N GLN A 273 0.99 -11.69 -8.73
CA GLN A 273 0.83 -10.79 -7.58
C GLN A 273 2.19 -10.38 -6.99
N THR A 274 3.19 -11.27 -6.91
CA THR A 274 4.52 -10.92 -6.38
C THR A 274 5.20 -9.81 -7.19
N PRO A 275 5.23 -9.84 -8.54
CA PRO A 275 5.64 -8.69 -9.33
C PRO A 275 4.85 -7.40 -9.06
N ALA A 276 3.53 -7.46 -8.95
CA ALA A 276 2.74 -6.26 -8.62
C ALA A 276 3.13 -5.68 -7.25
N SER A 277 3.32 -6.55 -6.25
CA SER A 277 3.82 -6.16 -4.93
C SER A 277 5.22 -5.57 -5.00
N LEU A 278 6.09 -6.01 -5.91
CA LEU A 278 7.43 -5.45 -6.09
C LEU A 278 7.37 -3.98 -6.51
N TRP A 279 6.39 -3.58 -7.32
CA TRP A 279 6.16 -2.16 -7.58
C TRP A 279 5.82 -1.41 -6.28
N TYR A 280 4.85 -1.90 -5.51
CA TYR A 280 4.40 -1.25 -4.28
C TYR A 280 5.55 -1.04 -3.28
N TRP A 281 6.38 -2.06 -3.07
CA TRP A 281 7.44 -2.00 -2.06
C TRP A 281 8.72 -1.34 -2.57
N CYS A 282 9.08 -1.55 -3.84
CA CYS A 282 10.39 -1.14 -4.34
C CYS A 282 10.36 0.11 -5.22
N ALA A 283 9.22 0.50 -5.79
CA ALA A 283 9.13 1.58 -6.76
C ALA A 283 8.03 2.63 -6.46
N ASP A 284 7.16 2.39 -5.49
CA ASP A 284 6.18 3.39 -5.05
C ASP A 284 6.86 4.49 -4.24
N GLN A 285 6.64 5.75 -4.65
CA GLN A 285 7.22 6.91 -3.99
C GLN A 285 6.84 6.99 -2.51
N VAL A 286 5.62 6.61 -2.12
CA VAL A 286 5.17 6.66 -0.70
C VAL A 286 6.10 5.85 0.21
N ILE A 287 6.47 4.64 -0.23
CA ILE A 287 7.31 3.73 0.54
C ILE A 287 8.78 4.14 0.43
N VAL A 288 9.28 4.31 -0.79
CA VAL A 288 10.71 4.56 -1.03
C VAL A 288 11.17 5.89 -0.40
N GLN A 289 10.34 6.93 -0.46
CA GLN A 289 10.66 8.24 0.11
C GLN A 289 10.91 8.19 1.62
N ARG A 290 10.18 7.34 2.36
CA ARG A 290 10.35 7.15 3.81
C ARG A 290 11.65 6.43 4.13
N VAL A 291 12.01 5.43 3.34
CA VAL A 291 13.27 4.71 3.54
C VAL A 291 14.47 5.61 3.23
N LEU A 292 14.37 6.45 2.20
CA LEU A 292 15.41 7.43 1.85
C LEU A 292 15.58 8.55 2.90
N ALA A 293 14.67 8.69 3.87
CA ALA A 293 14.80 9.61 5.00
C ALA A 293 15.69 9.07 6.14
N ALA A 294 16.10 7.80 6.08
CA ALA A 294 17.01 7.20 7.05
C ALA A 294 18.42 7.83 6.99
N LYS A 295 19.13 7.78 8.13
CA LYS A 295 20.49 8.35 8.27
C LYS A 295 21.56 7.72 7.40
N ASN A 296 21.51 6.40 7.22
CA ASN A 296 22.49 5.62 6.46
C ASN A 296 21.90 4.25 6.11
N ILE A 297 22.63 3.45 5.34
CA ILE A 297 22.18 2.15 4.87
C ILE A 297 21.95 1.12 6.00
N SER A 298 22.71 1.19 7.10
CA SER A 298 22.47 0.34 8.27
C SER A 298 21.10 0.63 8.88
N HIS A 299 20.72 1.91 8.97
CA HIS A 299 19.40 2.32 9.44
C HIS A 299 18.29 1.93 8.47
N VAL A 300 18.53 2.01 7.16
CA VAL A 300 17.61 1.51 6.13
C VAL A 300 17.32 0.03 6.35
N LYS A 301 18.35 -0.83 6.36
CA LYS A 301 18.17 -2.28 6.50
C LYS A 301 17.54 -2.67 7.83
N ALA A 302 17.93 -2.01 8.92
CA ALA A 302 17.30 -2.20 10.22
C ALA A 302 15.82 -1.80 10.20
N SER A 303 15.46 -0.73 9.49
CA SER A 303 14.07 -0.28 9.36
C SER A 303 13.20 -1.27 8.58
N THR A 304 13.71 -1.86 7.48
CA THR A 304 12.97 -2.86 6.70
C THR A 304 12.83 -4.17 7.47
N ILE A 305 13.85 -4.59 8.23
CA ILE A 305 13.74 -5.73 9.17
C ILE A 305 12.65 -5.45 10.21
N MET A 306 12.67 -4.29 10.86
CA MET A 306 11.67 -3.96 11.88
C MET A 306 10.26 -3.94 11.29
N ALA A 307 10.07 -3.30 10.14
CA ALA A 307 8.80 -3.30 9.43
C ALA A 307 8.37 -4.72 9.05
N GLY A 308 9.32 -5.58 8.64
CA GLY A 308 9.07 -7.00 8.37
C GLY A 308 8.56 -7.77 9.59
N PHE A 309 9.14 -7.55 10.79
CA PHE A 309 8.61 -8.13 12.03
C PHE A 309 7.20 -7.64 12.34
N LEU A 310 6.95 -6.34 12.19
CA LEU A 310 5.61 -5.78 12.41
C LEU A 310 4.59 -6.34 11.40
N LYS A 311 5.02 -6.65 10.17
CA LYS A 311 4.19 -7.25 9.11
C LYS A 311 3.76 -8.70 9.34
N ILE A 312 4.29 -9.37 10.37
CA ILE A 312 3.72 -10.66 10.80
C ILE A 312 2.37 -10.44 11.51
N LEU A 313 2.19 -9.30 12.19
CA LEU A 313 1.04 -9.05 13.04
C LEU A 313 -0.32 -8.99 12.30
N PRO A 314 -0.47 -8.36 11.12
CA PRO A 314 -1.78 -8.18 10.47
C PRO A 314 -2.59 -9.47 10.26
N MET A 315 -1.94 -10.61 10.06
CA MET A 315 -2.63 -11.91 10.06
C MET A 315 -3.40 -12.12 11.39
N PHE A 316 -2.75 -11.85 12.52
CA PHE A 316 -3.31 -12.07 13.85
C PHE A 316 -4.22 -10.94 14.32
N ILE A 317 -3.92 -9.68 13.97
CA ILE A 317 -4.63 -8.51 14.51
C ILE A 317 -5.66 -7.89 13.56
N ILE A 318 -5.73 -8.36 12.32
CA ILE A 318 -6.69 -7.89 11.29
C ILE A 318 -7.45 -9.06 10.67
N VAL A 319 -6.75 -10.05 10.08
CA VAL A 319 -7.41 -11.18 9.38
C VAL A 319 -8.19 -12.07 10.34
N ILE A 320 -7.57 -12.53 11.43
CA ILE A 320 -8.26 -13.34 12.45
C ILE A 320 -9.46 -12.60 13.07
N PRO A 321 -9.36 -11.32 13.48
CA PRO A 321 -10.52 -10.54 13.90
C PRO A 321 -11.62 -10.48 12.84
N GLY A 322 -11.30 -10.32 11.56
CA GLY A 322 -12.26 -10.42 10.46
C GLY A 322 -13.00 -11.77 10.44
N MET A 323 -12.26 -12.88 10.57
CA MET A 323 -12.86 -14.22 10.69
C MET A 323 -13.75 -14.36 11.93
N ILE A 324 -13.34 -13.79 13.07
CA ILE A 324 -14.14 -13.78 14.30
C ILE A 324 -15.42 -12.97 14.13
N ALA A 325 -15.36 -11.83 13.42
CA ALA A 325 -16.53 -11.03 13.11
C ALA A 325 -17.57 -11.85 12.34
N ARG A 326 -17.16 -12.68 11.37
CA ARG A 326 -18.06 -13.64 10.70
C ARG A 326 -18.71 -14.62 11.68
N ILE A 327 -17.95 -15.15 12.64
CA ILE A 327 -18.49 -16.09 13.64
C ILE A 327 -19.57 -15.43 14.51
N LEU A 328 -19.36 -14.17 14.90
CA LEU A 328 -20.24 -13.46 15.84
C LEU A 328 -21.42 -12.76 15.15
N PHE A 329 -21.27 -12.35 13.89
CA PHE A 329 -22.21 -11.48 13.18
C PHE A 329 -22.54 -12.03 11.78
N ALA A 330 -22.69 -13.36 11.64
CA ALA A 330 -23.01 -14.01 10.38
C ALA A 330 -24.26 -13.42 9.69
N ASP A 331 -25.33 -13.15 10.46
CA ASP A 331 -26.61 -12.62 9.95
C ASP A 331 -26.48 -11.21 9.33
N ASP A 332 -25.52 -10.40 9.83
CA ASP A 332 -25.26 -9.04 9.32
C ASP A 332 -24.25 -9.04 8.17
N LEU A 333 -23.27 -9.96 8.18
CA LEU A 333 -22.14 -9.94 7.24
C LEU A 333 -22.39 -10.78 5.99
N ILE A 334 -23.22 -11.82 6.09
CA ILE A 334 -23.52 -12.77 5.01
C ILE A 334 -24.93 -12.50 4.51
N CYS A 335 -25.04 -12.13 3.25
CA CYS A 335 -26.34 -11.79 2.69
C CYS A 335 -27.04 -12.98 2.07
N ILE A 336 -28.34 -13.07 2.34
CA ILE A 336 -29.23 -14.03 1.70
C ILE A 336 -29.76 -13.54 0.35
N SER A 337 -29.79 -12.21 0.14
CA SER A 337 -30.15 -11.56 -1.13
C SER A 337 -29.46 -10.19 -1.24
N PRO A 338 -29.39 -9.59 -2.45
CA PRO A 338 -28.86 -8.23 -2.63
C PRO A 338 -29.62 -7.16 -1.84
N GLU A 339 -30.95 -7.31 -1.72
CA GLU A 339 -31.80 -6.40 -0.94
C GLU A 339 -31.48 -6.46 0.55
N HIS A 340 -31.22 -7.66 1.08
CA HIS A 340 -30.74 -7.83 2.47
C HIS A 340 -29.44 -7.06 2.69
N CYS A 341 -28.46 -7.20 1.79
CA CYS A 341 -27.21 -6.45 1.95
C CYS A 341 -27.43 -4.93 1.91
N MET A 342 -28.31 -4.46 1.02
CA MET A 342 -28.63 -3.03 0.91
C MET A 342 -29.21 -2.47 2.20
N GLU A 343 -30.08 -3.22 2.88
CA GLU A 343 -30.66 -2.80 4.16
C GLU A 343 -29.65 -2.84 5.30
N VAL A 344 -28.72 -3.80 5.31
CA VAL A 344 -27.74 -3.94 6.41
C VAL A 344 -26.56 -2.98 6.29
N CYS A 345 -25.95 -2.87 5.10
CA CYS A 345 -24.69 -2.14 4.91
C CYS A 345 -24.68 -1.17 3.71
N GLY A 346 -25.81 -0.99 3.01
CA GLY A 346 -25.91 -0.05 1.89
C GLY A 346 -25.11 -0.45 0.65
N SER A 347 -24.78 -1.73 0.49
CA SER A 347 -24.06 -2.27 -0.67
C SER A 347 -24.74 -3.57 -1.12
N PRO A 348 -25.16 -3.71 -2.39
CA PRO A 348 -25.88 -4.91 -2.84
C PRO A 348 -24.93 -6.10 -3.05
N ALA A 349 -23.63 -5.85 -3.17
CA ALA A 349 -22.62 -6.85 -3.49
C ALA A 349 -22.13 -7.65 -2.28
N GLY A 350 -22.31 -7.13 -1.06
CA GLY A 350 -21.88 -7.80 0.17
C GLY A 350 -21.47 -6.85 1.29
N CYS A 351 -21.56 -7.35 2.52
CA CYS A 351 -21.30 -6.59 3.75
C CYS A 351 -20.00 -6.98 4.47
N SER A 352 -19.08 -7.68 3.79
CA SER A 352 -17.85 -8.15 4.45
C SER A 352 -16.98 -7.01 4.99
N ASN A 353 -16.96 -5.87 4.31
CA ASN A 353 -16.14 -4.70 4.67
C ASN A 353 -16.49 -4.09 6.04
N ILE A 354 -17.71 -4.28 6.55
CA ILE A 354 -18.12 -3.76 7.86
C ILE A 354 -17.73 -4.71 9.03
N ALA A 355 -17.11 -5.85 8.75
CA ALA A 355 -16.75 -6.88 9.74
C ALA A 355 -15.92 -6.34 10.91
N TYR A 356 -14.82 -5.65 10.63
CA TYR A 356 -13.93 -5.13 11.67
C TYR A 356 -14.56 -3.96 12.47
N PRO A 357 -15.15 -2.93 11.82
CA PRO A 357 -15.90 -1.90 12.56
C PRO A 357 -16.97 -2.49 13.47
N ARG A 358 -17.75 -3.48 12.97
CA ARG A 358 -18.81 -4.14 13.74
C ARG A 358 -18.28 -4.86 14.96
N LEU A 359 -17.15 -5.54 14.82
CA LEU A 359 -16.45 -6.20 15.92
C LEU A 359 -15.97 -5.19 16.97
N VAL A 360 -15.35 -4.09 16.54
CA VAL A 360 -14.90 -3.00 17.44
C VAL A 360 -16.07 -2.45 18.26
N MET A 361 -17.18 -2.12 17.61
CA MET A 361 -18.34 -1.48 18.25
C MET A 361 -19.12 -2.40 19.19
N SER A 362 -19.01 -3.72 19.01
CA SER A 362 -19.79 -4.71 19.75
C SER A 362 -18.99 -5.50 20.79
N VAL A 363 -17.66 -5.55 20.65
CA VAL A 363 -16.80 -6.36 21.52
C VAL A 363 -15.99 -5.53 22.51
N MET A 364 -15.57 -4.31 22.15
CA MET A 364 -14.73 -3.52 23.04
C MET A 364 -15.52 -2.81 24.14
N PRO A 365 -14.96 -2.76 25.35
CA PRO A 365 -15.56 -2.02 26.44
C PRO A 365 -15.45 -0.52 26.20
N ILE A 366 -16.28 0.21 26.93
CA ILE A 366 -16.32 1.67 26.95
C ILE A 366 -14.93 2.24 27.25
N GLY A 367 -14.54 3.31 26.55
CA GLY A 367 -13.22 3.93 26.61
C GLY A 367 -12.23 3.28 25.64
N LEU A 368 -12.06 1.95 25.68
CA LEU A 368 -11.21 1.24 24.71
C LEU A 368 -11.80 1.25 23.30
N ARG A 369 -13.14 1.19 23.20
CA ARG A 369 -13.85 1.42 21.95
C ARG A 369 -13.48 2.78 21.35
N GLY A 370 -13.63 3.86 22.12
CA GLY A 370 -13.23 5.21 21.72
C GLY A 370 -11.75 5.32 21.34
N LEU A 371 -10.85 4.69 22.10
CA LEU A 371 -9.42 4.66 21.75
C LEU A 371 -9.19 4.03 20.38
N MET A 372 -9.82 2.90 20.09
CA MET A 372 -9.67 2.24 18.79
C MET A 372 -10.25 3.08 17.65
N LEU A 373 -11.40 3.71 17.86
CA LEU A 373 -11.97 4.64 16.87
C LEU A 373 -10.99 5.76 16.54
N ALA A 374 -10.38 6.36 17.56
CA ALA A 374 -9.38 7.41 17.38
C ALA A 374 -8.16 6.91 16.59
N VAL A 375 -7.65 5.74 16.94
CA VAL A 375 -6.51 5.10 16.29
C VAL A 375 -6.77 4.78 14.83
N MET A 376 -7.96 4.30 14.49
CA MET A 376 -8.35 3.99 13.11
C MET A 376 -8.54 5.26 12.27
N ILE A 377 -9.13 6.32 12.83
CA ILE A 377 -9.20 7.62 12.16
C ILE A 377 -7.81 8.21 11.96
N ALA A 378 -6.90 8.05 12.92
CA ALA A 378 -5.52 8.47 12.73
C ALA A 378 -4.81 7.69 11.62
N ALA A 379 -5.05 6.38 11.54
CA ALA A 379 -4.52 5.55 10.45
C ALA A 379 -4.99 6.02 9.09
N LEU A 380 -6.25 6.41 8.98
CA LEU A 380 -6.78 7.07 7.78
C LEU A 380 -6.05 8.36 7.45
N MET A 381 -5.79 9.19 8.47
CA MET A 381 -5.12 10.48 8.27
C MET A 381 -3.68 10.29 7.82
N SER A 382 -2.92 9.38 8.44
CA SER A 382 -1.53 9.10 8.10
C SER A 382 -1.38 8.55 6.67
N ASP A 383 -2.28 7.67 6.22
CA ASP A 383 -2.28 7.17 4.84
C ASP A 383 -2.47 8.31 3.84
N LEU A 384 -3.48 9.16 4.08
CA LEU A 384 -3.75 10.32 3.21
C LEU A 384 -2.58 11.32 3.23
N ASP A 385 -2.01 11.62 4.41
CA ASP A 385 -0.84 12.48 4.56
C ASP A 385 0.34 11.96 3.72
N SER A 386 0.58 10.65 3.76
CA SER A 386 1.62 9.98 2.99
C SER A 386 1.44 10.17 1.48
N ILE A 387 0.22 9.91 1.00
CA ILE A 387 -0.11 10.01 -0.42
C ILE A 387 -0.03 11.46 -0.87
N PHE A 388 -0.52 12.42 -0.08
CA PHE A 388 -0.46 13.85 -0.37
C PHE A 388 0.98 14.34 -0.48
N ASN A 389 1.84 13.96 0.46
CA ASN A 389 3.25 14.34 0.42
C ASN A 389 3.96 13.76 -0.82
N SER A 390 3.79 12.47 -1.13
CA SER A 390 4.42 11.85 -2.29
C SER A 390 3.87 12.38 -3.61
N ALA A 391 2.56 12.59 -3.73
CA ALA A 391 1.95 13.17 -4.93
C ALA A 391 2.43 14.61 -5.17
N SER A 392 2.47 15.44 -4.12
CA SER A 392 3.05 16.77 -4.15
C SER A 392 4.51 16.72 -4.59
N THR A 393 5.31 15.79 -4.05
CA THR A 393 6.72 15.62 -4.40
C THR A 393 6.89 15.28 -5.88
N ILE A 394 6.16 14.28 -6.38
CA ILE A 394 6.22 13.84 -7.78
C ILE A 394 5.85 14.99 -8.71
N PHE A 395 4.70 15.63 -8.51
CA PHE A 395 4.25 16.68 -9.42
C PHE A 395 5.21 17.87 -9.40
N THR A 396 5.64 18.32 -8.22
CA THR A 396 6.47 19.51 -8.10
C THR A 396 7.90 19.31 -8.64
N LEU A 397 8.54 18.19 -8.31
CA LEU A 397 9.93 17.92 -8.72
C LEU A 397 10.03 17.34 -10.13
N ASP A 398 9.06 16.53 -10.54
CA ASP A 398 9.15 15.79 -11.80
C ASP A 398 8.41 16.43 -12.96
N ILE A 399 7.33 17.17 -12.72
CA ILE A 399 6.53 17.81 -13.77
C ILE A 399 6.72 19.33 -13.74
N TYR A 400 6.46 19.97 -12.60
CA TYR A 400 6.43 21.43 -12.50
C TYR A 400 7.79 22.08 -12.77
N LYS A 401 8.89 21.54 -12.21
CA LYS A 401 10.24 22.03 -12.49
C LYS A 401 10.66 21.93 -13.97
N MET A 402 10.03 21.03 -14.74
CA MET A 402 10.24 20.97 -16.19
C MET A 402 9.55 22.12 -16.91
N LEU A 403 8.34 22.48 -16.47
CA LEU A 403 7.57 23.61 -17.01
C LEU A 403 8.19 24.94 -16.59
N ARG A 404 8.67 25.05 -15.35
CA ARG A 404 9.29 26.26 -14.79
C ARG A 404 10.65 25.94 -14.16
N LYS A 405 11.72 26.19 -14.93
CA LYS A 405 13.11 25.88 -14.56
C LYS A 405 13.63 26.70 -13.37
N GLN A 406 13.19 27.96 -13.23
CA GLN A 406 13.57 28.84 -12.12
C GLN A 406 12.37 28.99 -11.17
N SER A 407 12.21 28.02 -10.27
CA SER A 407 11.16 28.01 -9.24
C SER A 407 11.77 28.32 -7.87
N THR A 408 11.13 29.20 -7.09
CA THR A 408 11.53 29.40 -5.69
C THR A 408 11.00 28.27 -4.79
N LEU A 409 11.58 28.09 -3.59
CA LEU A 409 11.10 27.09 -2.64
C LEU A 409 9.64 27.32 -2.25
N ARG A 410 9.26 28.56 -1.96
CA ARG A 410 7.88 28.93 -1.59
C ARG A 410 6.88 28.57 -2.69
N GLU A 411 7.25 28.84 -3.94
CA GLU A 411 6.43 28.50 -5.09
C GLU A 411 6.21 26.99 -5.21
N LEU A 412 7.27 26.20 -5.04
CA LEU A 412 7.19 24.73 -5.09
C LEU A 412 6.22 24.19 -4.04
N LEU A 413 6.26 24.74 -2.82
CA LEU A 413 5.36 24.36 -1.73
C LEU A 413 3.90 24.71 -2.03
N ILE A 414 3.63 25.89 -2.60
CA ILE A 414 2.26 26.31 -2.98
C ILE A 414 1.71 25.39 -4.07
N VAL A 415 2.49 25.14 -5.13
CA VAL A 415 2.09 24.26 -6.24
C VAL A 415 1.85 22.84 -5.76
N GLY A 416 2.68 22.34 -4.85
CA GLY A 416 2.49 21.04 -4.21
C GLY A 416 1.14 20.93 -3.51
N ARG A 417 0.78 21.93 -2.70
CA ARG A 417 -0.53 21.99 -2.01
C ARG A 417 -1.71 22.07 -2.98
N LEU A 418 -1.61 22.89 -4.03
CA LEU A 418 -2.64 23.00 -5.05
C LEU A 418 -2.85 21.68 -5.81
N THR A 419 -1.76 20.95 -6.08
CA THR A 419 -1.82 19.63 -6.70
C THR A 419 -2.58 18.65 -5.82
N VAL A 420 -2.31 18.64 -4.51
CA VAL A 420 -3.03 17.77 -3.56
C VAL A 420 -4.53 18.07 -3.58
N VAL A 421 -4.91 19.35 -3.50
CA VAL A 421 -6.33 19.75 -3.58
C VAL A 421 -6.98 19.26 -4.88
N PHE A 422 -6.29 19.41 -6.01
CA PHE A 422 -6.77 18.93 -7.30
C PHE A 422 -6.99 17.41 -7.33
N LEU A 423 -6.02 16.63 -6.83
CA LEU A 423 -6.13 15.17 -6.77
C LEU A 423 -7.26 14.71 -5.85
N VAL A 424 -7.46 15.40 -4.72
CA VAL A 424 -8.55 15.12 -3.78
C VAL A 424 -9.91 15.33 -4.44
N VAL A 425 -10.11 16.45 -5.15
CA VAL A 425 -11.37 16.73 -5.85
C VAL A 425 -11.71 15.63 -6.86
N ILE A 426 -10.73 15.18 -7.64
CA ILE A 426 -10.95 14.08 -8.60
C ILE A 426 -11.23 12.77 -7.87
N SER A 427 -10.52 12.51 -6.75
CA SER A 427 -10.73 11.28 -5.98
C SER A 427 -12.13 11.22 -5.37
N ILE A 428 -12.66 12.34 -4.86
CA ILE A 428 -14.06 12.42 -4.38
C ILE A 428 -15.03 12.11 -5.52
N ALA A 429 -14.80 12.67 -6.71
CA ALA A 429 -15.63 12.40 -7.88
C ALA A 429 -15.58 10.93 -8.32
N TRP A 430 -14.51 10.21 -7.96
CA TRP A 430 -14.34 8.78 -8.26
C TRP A 430 -14.89 7.84 -7.20
N VAL A 431 -15.18 8.31 -5.97
CA VAL A 431 -15.74 7.48 -4.88
C VAL A 431 -17.00 6.70 -5.30
N PRO A 432 -17.99 7.27 -6.03
CA PRO A 432 -19.15 6.51 -6.49
C PRO A 432 -18.79 5.30 -7.36
N VAL A 433 -17.74 5.41 -8.17
CA VAL A 433 -17.25 4.29 -8.98
C VAL A 433 -16.70 3.18 -8.08
N VAL A 434 -15.97 3.54 -7.01
CA VAL A 434 -15.47 2.56 -6.03
C VAL A 434 -16.62 1.83 -5.33
N ILE A 435 -17.66 2.56 -4.91
CA ILE A 435 -18.85 1.99 -4.26
C ILE A 435 -19.49 0.90 -5.12
N GLU A 436 -19.69 1.21 -6.41
CA GLU A 436 -20.32 0.30 -7.37
C GLU A 436 -19.41 -0.87 -7.79
N MET A 437 -18.09 -0.70 -7.74
CA MET A 437 -17.14 -1.66 -8.32
C MET A 437 -16.47 -2.61 -7.33
N GLN A 438 -16.60 -2.37 -6.02
CA GLN A 438 -15.88 -3.13 -5.00
C GLN A 438 -16.26 -4.62 -4.86
N GLY A 439 -17.39 -5.06 -5.45
CA GLY A 439 -17.81 -6.48 -5.43
C GLY A 439 -17.97 -7.10 -4.03
N GLY A 440 -18.25 -6.30 -3.00
CA GLY A 440 -18.41 -6.76 -1.62
C GLY A 440 -17.10 -7.03 -0.85
N GLN A 441 -15.94 -7.03 -1.53
CA GLN A 441 -14.60 -7.23 -0.93
C GLN A 441 -13.61 -6.17 -1.44
N MET A 442 -13.49 -5.04 -0.72
CA MET A 442 -12.71 -3.88 -1.16
C MET A 442 -11.24 -4.18 -1.44
N PHE A 443 -10.64 -5.06 -0.64
CA PHE A 443 -9.22 -5.41 -0.79
C PHE A 443 -8.95 -6.10 -2.13
N TYR A 444 -9.79 -7.06 -2.52
CA TYR A 444 -9.65 -7.74 -3.80
C TYR A 444 -9.81 -6.78 -4.99
N TYR A 445 -10.75 -5.85 -4.90
CA TYR A 445 -10.91 -4.78 -5.89
C TYR A 445 -9.62 -3.95 -6.04
N THR A 446 -9.04 -3.44 -4.94
CA THR A 446 -7.79 -2.66 -5.02
C THR A 446 -6.64 -3.48 -5.60
N GLN A 447 -6.56 -4.76 -5.22
CA GLN A 447 -5.54 -5.67 -5.73
C GLN A 447 -5.73 -6.00 -7.21
N GLU A 448 -6.95 -6.13 -7.70
CA GLU A 448 -7.26 -6.35 -9.11
C GLU A 448 -6.81 -5.15 -9.97
N VAL A 449 -7.23 -3.94 -9.61
CA VAL A 449 -6.85 -2.72 -10.34
C VAL A 449 -5.33 -2.57 -10.35
N SER A 450 -4.68 -2.81 -9.20
CA SER A 450 -3.21 -2.75 -9.09
C SER A 450 -2.52 -3.80 -9.98
N ASN A 451 -3.03 -5.02 -10.04
CA ASN A 451 -2.48 -6.10 -10.85
C ASN A 451 -2.61 -5.87 -12.36
N TYR A 452 -3.57 -5.08 -12.81
CA TYR A 452 -3.66 -4.72 -14.22
C TYR A 452 -2.68 -3.61 -14.62
N LEU A 453 -2.34 -2.69 -13.72
CA LEU A 453 -1.59 -1.49 -14.09
C LEU A 453 -0.12 -1.48 -13.66
N THR A 454 0.23 -2.19 -12.59
CA THR A 454 1.56 -2.10 -11.95
C THR A 454 2.61 -3.11 -12.40
N PRO A 455 2.30 -4.35 -12.86
CA PRO A 455 3.35 -5.33 -13.21
C PRO A 455 4.31 -4.87 -14.32
N PRO A 456 3.89 -4.18 -15.40
CA PRO A 456 4.81 -3.64 -16.40
C PRO A 456 5.83 -2.65 -15.79
N ILE A 457 5.39 -1.87 -14.80
CA ILE A 457 6.23 -0.91 -14.07
C ILE A 457 7.21 -1.65 -13.16
N ALA A 458 6.74 -2.67 -12.43
CA ALA A 458 7.59 -3.51 -11.58
C ALA A 458 8.74 -4.13 -12.38
N ALA A 459 8.42 -4.70 -13.54
CA ALA A 459 9.42 -5.25 -14.45
C ALA A 459 10.42 -4.18 -14.94
N MET A 460 9.96 -2.97 -15.19
CA MET A 460 10.82 -1.85 -15.60
C MET A 460 11.84 -1.50 -14.52
N PHE A 461 11.42 -1.31 -13.28
CA PHE A 461 12.34 -1.02 -12.18
C PHE A 461 13.28 -2.18 -11.88
N LEU A 462 12.77 -3.42 -11.91
CA LEU A 462 13.59 -4.61 -11.72
C LEU A 462 14.71 -4.71 -12.76
N LEU A 463 14.41 -4.51 -14.04
CA LEU A 463 15.43 -4.53 -15.10
C LEU A 463 16.31 -3.28 -15.07
N ALA A 464 15.79 -2.11 -14.68
CA ALA A 464 16.59 -0.89 -14.56
C ALA A 464 17.71 -1.05 -13.51
N VAL A 465 17.42 -1.74 -12.41
CA VAL A 465 18.36 -2.04 -11.32
C VAL A 465 19.28 -3.22 -11.65
N LEU A 466 18.73 -4.34 -12.15
CA LEU A 466 19.49 -5.58 -12.31
C LEU A 466 20.18 -5.74 -13.66
N TRP A 467 19.74 -5.05 -14.71
CA TRP A 467 20.21 -5.28 -16.07
C TRP A 467 20.83 -4.03 -16.71
N HIS A 468 22.16 -4.03 -16.82
CA HIS A 468 22.91 -2.92 -17.43
C HIS A 468 22.54 -2.65 -18.90
N ARG A 469 22.19 -3.70 -19.68
CA ARG A 469 21.87 -3.60 -21.11
C ARG A 469 20.46 -3.04 -21.41
N CYS A 470 19.66 -2.78 -20.38
CA CYS A 470 18.32 -2.22 -20.54
C CYS A 470 18.40 -0.84 -21.24
N ASN A 471 17.68 -0.67 -22.35
CA ASN A 471 17.66 0.57 -23.13
C ASN A 471 16.37 1.38 -22.91
N GLU A 472 16.41 2.70 -23.17
CA GLU A 472 15.27 3.61 -22.92
C GLU A 472 14.06 3.27 -23.78
N THR A 473 14.28 2.93 -25.05
CA THR A 473 13.20 2.67 -26.01
C THR A 473 12.40 1.42 -25.63
N GLY A 474 13.08 0.34 -25.24
CA GLY A 474 12.43 -0.87 -24.73
C GLY A 474 11.73 -0.63 -23.40
N ALA A 475 12.32 0.17 -22.51
CA ALA A 475 11.71 0.51 -21.23
C ALA A 475 10.41 1.30 -21.44
N PHE A 476 10.42 2.34 -22.29
CA PHE A 476 9.27 3.18 -22.57
C PHE A 476 8.14 2.41 -23.27
N TRP A 477 8.44 1.78 -24.42
CA TRP A 477 7.41 1.08 -25.19
C TRP A 477 6.87 -0.14 -24.45
N GLY A 478 7.73 -0.90 -23.76
CA GLY A 478 7.28 -2.03 -22.95
C GLY A 478 6.37 -1.63 -21.79
N ALA A 479 6.65 -0.49 -21.14
CA ALA A 479 5.78 0.06 -20.11
C ALA A 479 4.46 0.55 -20.69
N LEU A 480 4.50 1.30 -21.80
CA LEU A 480 3.30 1.86 -22.45
C LEU A 480 2.38 0.76 -22.99
N THR A 481 2.91 -0.25 -23.69
CA THR A 481 2.10 -1.37 -24.19
C THR A 481 1.50 -2.18 -23.05
N GLY A 482 2.28 -2.41 -21.99
CA GLY A 482 1.77 -3.07 -20.79
C GLY A 482 0.62 -2.30 -20.13
N PHE A 483 0.76 -0.98 -20.03
CA PHE A 483 -0.29 -0.10 -19.50
C PHE A 483 -1.55 -0.09 -20.37
N VAL A 484 -1.42 -0.05 -21.70
CA VAL A 484 -2.56 -0.13 -22.62
C VAL A 484 -3.29 -1.45 -22.50
N LEU A 485 -2.57 -2.57 -22.48
CA LEU A 485 -3.17 -3.91 -22.30
C LEU A 485 -3.84 -4.06 -20.92
N GLY A 486 -3.21 -3.55 -19.87
CA GLY A 486 -3.77 -3.51 -18.52
C GLY A 486 -5.04 -2.68 -18.43
N THR A 487 -5.03 -1.47 -18.97
CA THR A 487 -6.19 -0.57 -19.01
C THR A 487 -7.32 -1.15 -19.85
N PHE A 488 -6.99 -1.83 -20.96
CA PHE A 488 -7.97 -2.55 -21.76
C PHE A 488 -8.65 -3.65 -20.95
N ARG A 489 -7.89 -4.48 -20.22
CA ARG A 489 -8.46 -5.52 -19.34
C ARG A 489 -9.30 -4.93 -18.21
N LEU A 490 -8.86 -3.82 -17.61
CA LEU A 490 -9.59 -3.11 -16.57
C LEU A 490 -10.93 -2.56 -17.12
N THR A 491 -10.91 -1.95 -18.31
CA THR A 491 -12.11 -1.43 -18.97
C THR A 491 -13.10 -2.55 -19.27
N LEU A 492 -12.62 -3.70 -19.73
CA LEU A 492 -13.47 -4.87 -19.92
C LEU A 492 -14.05 -5.40 -18.61
N GLY A 493 -13.30 -5.34 -17.49
CA GLY A 493 -13.83 -5.66 -16.17
C GLY A 493 -14.94 -4.71 -15.72
N PHE A 494 -14.83 -3.42 -16.06
CA PHE A 494 -15.89 -2.43 -15.77
C PHE A 494 -17.14 -2.61 -16.62
N ILE A 495 -16.99 -3.10 -17.86
CA ILE A 495 -18.11 -3.41 -18.77
C ILE A 495 -18.77 -4.73 -18.38
N TYR A 496 -17.98 -5.79 -18.18
CA TYR A 496 -18.43 -7.14 -17.86
C TYR A 496 -18.29 -7.40 -16.36
N ARG A 497 -19.17 -6.76 -15.59
CA ARG A 497 -19.19 -6.81 -14.14
C ARG A 497 -19.56 -8.19 -13.63
N GLU A 498 -19.07 -8.52 -12.44
CA GLU A 498 -19.58 -9.65 -11.68
C GLU A 498 -21.08 -9.45 -11.43
N PRO A 499 -21.95 -10.40 -11.86
CA PRO A 499 -23.37 -10.32 -11.57
C PRO A 499 -23.62 -10.47 -10.07
N LEU A 500 -24.76 -9.95 -9.61
CA LEU A 500 -25.27 -10.28 -8.28
C LEU A 500 -25.64 -11.76 -8.20
N CYS A 501 -25.70 -12.32 -6.99
CA CYS A 501 -25.91 -13.75 -6.78
C CYS A 501 -27.25 -14.30 -7.32
N ASP A 502 -28.22 -13.43 -7.58
CA ASP A 502 -29.54 -13.74 -8.15
C ASP A 502 -29.59 -13.65 -9.68
N GLN A 503 -28.50 -13.24 -10.33
CA GLN A 503 -28.42 -13.03 -11.77
C GLN A 503 -27.49 -14.05 -12.45
N PRO A 504 -27.79 -14.47 -13.70
CA PRO A 504 -26.90 -15.36 -14.45
C PRO A 504 -25.60 -14.64 -14.87
N ASP A 505 -24.48 -15.36 -14.80
CA ASP A 505 -23.17 -14.85 -15.22
C ASP A 505 -22.98 -14.92 -16.73
N ASN A 506 -23.22 -13.77 -17.38
CA ASN A 506 -23.08 -13.58 -18.83
C ASN A 506 -21.69 -13.05 -19.24
N ARG A 507 -20.72 -13.01 -18.31
CA ARG A 507 -19.37 -12.53 -18.64
C ARG A 507 -18.69 -13.47 -19.65
N PRO A 508 -17.92 -12.93 -20.62
CA PRO A 508 -17.09 -13.76 -21.50
C PRO A 508 -16.13 -14.66 -20.71
N SER A 509 -15.86 -15.87 -21.20
CA SER A 509 -14.98 -16.85 -20.52
C SER A 509 -13.60 -16.30 -20.19
N PHE A 510 -13.01 -15.47 -21.06
CA PHE A 510 -11.70 -14.87 -20.79
C PHE A 510 -11.72 -13.81 -19.65
N ILE A 511 -12.88 -13.25 -19.31
CA ILE A 511 -13.04 -12.35 -18.15
C ILE A 511 -13.31 -13.17 -16.88
N LYS A 512 -14.17 -14.18 -17.00
CA LYS A 512 -14.63 -15.03 -15.91
C LYS A 512 -13.56 -16.01 -15.42
N ASP A 513 -12.92 -16.72 -16.34
CA ASP A 513 -12.07 -17.88 -16.01
C ASP A 513 -10.60 -17.47 -15.82
N VAL A 514 -10.18 -16.31 -16.35
CA VAL A 514 -8.79 -15.82 -16.22
C VAL A 514 -8.68 -14.84 -15.07
N HIS A 515 -8.24 -15.36 -13.92
CA HIS A 515 -8.02 -14.59 -12.70
C HIS A 515 -7.03 -13.43 -12.92
N PHE A 516 -7.25 -12.29 -12.27
CA PHE A 516 -6.46 -11.06 -12.46
C PHE A 516 -4.96 -11.24 -12.18
N MET A 517 -4.61 -12.14 -11.26
CA MET A 517 -3.21 -12.47 -10.97
C MET A 517 -2.51 -13.17 -12.15
N TYR A 518 -3.21 -13.99 -12.93
CA TYR A 518 -2.62 -14.57 -14.15
C TYR A 518 -2.42 -13.52 -15.22
N VAL A 519 -3.35 -12.57 -15.36
CA VAL A 519 -3.16 -11.42 -16.23
C VAL A 519 -1.91 -10.63 -15.83
N ALA A 520 -1.71 -10.38 -14.53
CA ALA A 520 -0.51 -9.71 -14.04
C ALA A 520 0.78 -10.45 -14.43
N ALA A 521 0.80 -11.78 -14.31
CA ALA A 521 1.93 -12.61 -14.73
C ALA A 521 2.20 -12.48 -16.24
N ILE A 522 1.14 -12.49 -17.06
CA ILE A 522 1.23 -12.31 -18.51
C ILE A 522 1.77 -10.92 -18.86
N LEU A 523 1.25 -9.85 -18.24
CA LEU A 523 1.70 -8.48 -18.47
C LEU A 523 3.17 -8.29 -18.08
N PHE A 524 3.57 -8.86 -16.94
CA PHE A 524 4.96 -8.86 -16.48
C PHE A 524 5.87 -9.59 -17.49
N GLY A 525 5.52 -10.82 -17.86
CA GLY A 525 6.29 -11.64 -18.81
C GLY A 525 6.37 -11.02 -20.21
N PHE A 526 5.26 -10.50 -20.73
CA PHE A 526 5.19 -9.82 -22.02
C PHE A 526 6.11 -8.60 -22.05
N ARG A 527 6.14 -7.81 -20.97
CA ARG A 527 7.07 -6.68 -20.85
C ARG A 527 8.52 -7.17 -20.87
N LEU A 528 8.88 -8.20 -20.08
CA LEU A 528 10.25 -8.74 -20.09
C LEU A 528 10.67 -9.20 -21.49
N TRP A 529 9.76 -9.84 -22.22
CA TRP A 529 9.97 -10.25 -23.60
C TRP A 529 10.19 -9.06 -24.55
N LEU A 530 9.38 -8.00 -24.45
CA LEU A 530 9.60 -6.79 -25.26
C LEU A 530 10.96 -6.14 -24.96
N GLN A 531 11.41 -6.14 -23.70
CA GLN A 531 12.74 -5.64 -23.39
C GLN A 531 13.84 -6.48 -24.05
N SER A 532 13.73 -7.81 -24.02
CA SER A 532 14.76 -8.66 -24.62
C SER A 532 14.83 -8.51 -26.15
N VAL A 533 13.66 -8.41 -26.81
CA VAL A 533 13.58 -8.16 -28.27
C VAL A 533 14.22 -6.82 -28.64
N THR A 534 13.89 -5.75 -27.92
CA THR A 534 14.42 -4.41 -28.21
C THR A 534 15.92 -4.29 -27.94
N VAL A 535 16.45 -4.99 -26.93
CA VAL A 535 17.90 -5.08 -26.68
C VAL A 535 18.61 -5.90 -27.75
N SER A 536 17.95 -6.89 -28.34
CA SER A 536 18.50 -7.69 -29.44
C SER A 536 18.52 -6.93 -30.77
N GLN A 537 17.54 -6.06 -31.02
CA GLN A 537 17.41 -5.31 -32.28
C GLN A 537 18.22 -4.01 -32.27
N ASN A 538 18.13 -3.26 -31.17
CA ASN A 538 18.94 -2.07 -30.97
C ASN A 538 20.20 -2.52 -30.24
N GLY A 539 21.32 -2.66 -30.97
CA GLY A 539 22.64 -2.84 -30.36
C GLY A 539 22.87 -1.85 -29.21
N LEU A 540 23.81 -2.18 -28.32
CA LEU A 540 24.09 -1.51 -27.04
C LEU A 540 23.68 -0.03 -27.00
N PRO A 541 22.95 0.43 -25.96
CA PRO A 541 22.45 1.79 -25.90
C PRO A 541 23.58 2.79 -26.22
N LYS A 542 23.36 3.65 -27.22
CA LYS A 542 24.30 4.73 -27.55
C LYS A 542 24.36 5.69 -26.36
N GLN A 543 25.41 5.57 -25.57
CA GLN A 543 25.72 6.46 -24.46
C GLN A 543 26.05 7.84 -25.05
N LYS A 544 25.23 8.86 -24.79
CA LYS A 544 25.58 10.25 -25.08
C LYS A 544 26.51 10.73 -23.98
N VAL A 545 27.75 11.01 -24.34
CA VAL A 545 28.81 11.56 -23.48
C VAL A 545 28.79 13.09 -23.61
N ASP A 546 28.70 13.80 -22.48
CA ASP A 546 29.11 15.21 -22.35
C ASP A 546 30.39 15.22 -21.49
N CYS A 547 31.43 16.00 -21.84
CA CYS A 547 32.84 15.88 -21.37
C CYS A 547 33.23 16.82 -20.21
N TYR A 548 34.26 16.48 -19.37
CA TYR A 548 35.22 17.34 -18.57
C TYR A 548 35.77 16.68 -17.26
N GLY A 549 36.95 16.04 -17.21
CA GLY A 549 38.24 16.69 -16.89
C GLY A 549 38.98 16.25 -15.60
N ASP A 550 39.81 15.19 -15.70
CA ASP A 550 41.08 14.80 -15.04
C ASP A 550 41.50 15.26 -13.61
N ALA A 551 41.66 14.30 -12.66
CA ALA A 551 42.75 14.25 -11.64
C ALA A 551 42.78 12.93 -10.80
N GLY A 552 43.89 12.16 -10.86
CA GLY A 552 44.53 11.60 -9.64
C GLY A 552 44.17 10.19 -9.09
N ASN A 553 44.41 9.14 -9.89
CA ASN A 553 44.71 7.72 -9.58
C ASN A 553 44.65 7.13 -8.14
N SER A 554 43.82 6.07 -7.97
CA SER A 554 43.93 4.99 -6.96
C SER A 554 43.57 3.63 -7.58
N ARG A 555 44.46 2.61 -7.47
CA ARG A 555 44.33 1.28 -8.11
C ARG A 555 43.14 0.45 -7.65
N CYS A 556 42.58 0.71 -6.46
CA CYS A 556 41.41 -0.02 -5.96
C CYS A 556 40.12 0.46 -6.66
N LEU A 557 40.05 1.75 -7.00
CA LEU A 557 38.95 2.37 -7.73
C LEU A 557 38.92 1.91 -9.21
N GLN A 558 40.09 1.66 -9.81
CA GLN A 558 40.20 1.16 -11.18
C GLN A 558 39.62 -0.24 -11.38
N PHE A 559 39.65 -1.11 -10.37
CA PHE A 559 39.04 -2.45 -10.48
C PHE A 559 37.51 -2.37 -10.43
N VAL A 560 36.95 -1.48 -9.61
CA VAL A 560 35.51 -1.21 -9.55
C VAL A 560 35.03 -0.49 -10.81
N ASN A 561 35.79 0.47 -11.33
CA ASN A 561 35.47 1.19 -12.57
C ASN A 561 35.64 0.31 -13.82
N TRP A 562 36.58 -0.64 -13.84
CA TRP A 562 36.73 -1.63 -14.90
C TRP A 562 35.61 -2.69 -14.88
N PHE A 563 35.11 -3.08 -13.70
CA PHE A 563 33.96 -3.99 -13.58
C PHE A 563 32.61 -3.30 -13.88
N CYS A 564 32.48 -1.99 -13.62
CA CYS A 564 31.24 -1.22 -13.77
C CYS A 564 31.15 -0.34 -15.03
N GLY A 565 32.21 -0.16 -15.82
CA GLY A 565 32.15 0.51 -17.13
C GLY A 565 31.68 1.96 -17.10
N ILE A 566 32.14 2.75 -16.11
CA ILE A 566 31.78 4.16 -15.97
C ILE A 566 32.98 5.03 -16.37
N GLN A 567 32.75 5.96 -17.30
CA GLN A 567 33.67 7.03 -17.65
C GLN A 567 32.92 8.36 -17.44
N GLU A 568 33.44 9.20 -16.55
CA GLU A 568 32.91 10.51 -16.14
C GLU A 568 33.18 11.56 -17.26
N ASP A 569 32.37 12.61 -17.53
CA ASP A 569 32.02 13.77 -16.68
C ASP A 569 30.80 14.61 -17.25
N PRO A 570 30.64 15.96 -17.11
CA PRO A 570 29.83 16.64 -16.09
C PRO A 570 28.78 17.65 -16.65
N VAL A 571 27.75 18.00 -15.87
CA VAL A 571 27.05 19.30 -16.02
C VAL A 571 26.65 19.89 -14.68
N SER A 572 26.90 21.19 -14.61
CA SER A 572 26.63 22.19 -13.59
C SER A 572 25.17 22.30 -13.11
N ALA A 573 24.99 22.29 -11.79
CA ALA A 573 24.50 23.45 -11.00
C ALA A 573 23.94 23.01 -9.63
N CYS A 574 24.80 22.78 -8.63
CA CYS A 574 24.93 23.59 -7.41
C CYS A 574 26.10 23.01 -6.60
N VAL A 575 27.02 23.86 -6.17
CA VAL A 575 28.35 23.53 -5.65
C VAL A 575 28.25 22.79 -4.30
N GLN A 576 28.42 21.48 -4.34
CA GLN A 576 29.30 20.72 -3.44
C GLN A 576 30.29 20.02 -4.37
N SER A 577 31.58 20.01 -4.04
CA SER A 577 32.60 19.40 -4.90
C SER A 577 32.26 17.92 -5.19
N PRO A 578 32.55 17.38 -6.39
CA PRO A 578 32.30 15.97 -6.71
C PRO A 578 32.87 15.01 -5.65
N GLN A 579 34.03 15.35 -5.08
CA GLN A 579 34.67 14.62 -3.98
C GLN A 579 33.88 14.68 -2.66
N GLU A 580 33.19 15.79 -2.35
CA GLU A 580 32.30 15.88 -1.18
C GLU A 580 31.04 15.03 -1.36
N HIS A 581 30.51 14.97 -2.58
CA HIS A 581 29.37 14.10 -2.88
C HIS A 581 29.74 12.62 -2.75
N GLU A 582 30.88 12.22 -3.31
CA GLU A 582 31.39 10.85 -3.22
C GLU A 582 31.63 10.43 -1.76
N LYS A 583 32.30 11.29 -0.97
CA LYS A 583 32.50 11.05 0.47
C LYS A 583 31.18 10.93 1.24
N MET A 584 30.21 11.79 0.96
CA MET A 584 28.89 11.73 1.59
C MET A 584 28.17 10.42 1.24
N VAL A 585 28.24 9.98 -0.03
CA VAL A 585 27.64 8.72 -0.47
C VAL A 585 28.35 7.51 0.16
N GLU A 586 29.68 7.54 0.23
CA GLU A 586 30.46 6.51 0.91
C GLU A 586 30.08 6.41 2.39
N GLU A 587 29.92 7.55 3.08
CA GLU A 587 29.48 7.59 4.48
C GLU A 587 28.05 7.05 4.65
N LEU A 588 27.14 7.36 3.72
CA LEU A 588 25.77 6.84 3.73
C LEU A 588 25.70 5.33 3.50
N LEU A 589 26.63 4.77 2.71
CA LEU A 589 26.68 3.35 2.37
C LEU A 589 27.60 2.53 3.27
N TYR A 590 28.39 3.18 4.13
CA TYR A 590 29.30 2.50 5.02
C TYR A 590 28.55 1.68 6.09
N GLU A 591 28.97 0.43 6.25
CA GLU A 591 28.47 -0.47 7.30
C GLU A 591 29.64 -1.10 8.04
N SER A 592 29.63 -0.99 9.37
CA SER A 592 30.63 -1.72 10.17
C SER A 592 30.46 -3.24 9.99
N PRO A 593 31.54 -4.03 9.99
CA PRO A 593 31.45 -5.49 9.79
C PRO A 593 30.52 -6.19 10.79
N ARG A 594 30.52 -5.72 12.05
CA ARG A 594 29.62 -6.24 13.10
C ARG A 594 28.15 -5.95 12.79
N MET A 595 27.83 -4.72 12.37
CA MET A 595 26.45 -4.34 12.02
C MET A 595 25.96 -5.14 10.81
N LYS A 596 26.80 -5.28 9.78
CA LYS A 596 26.48 -6.09 8.59
C LYS A 596 26.15 -7.54 8.95
N MET A 597 26.91 -8.14 9.86
CA MET A 597 26.63 -9.50 10.36
C MET A 597 25.29 -9.57 11.09
N ILE A 598 25.01 -8.64 12.01
CA ILE A 598 23.73 -8.58 12.76
C ILE A 598 22.54 -8.45 11.79
N LEU A 599 22.62 -7.53 10.83
CA LEU A 599 21.56 -7.30 9.86
C LEU A 599 21.32 -8.51 8.96
N ASN A 600 22.38 -9.19 8.51
CA ASN A 600 22.23 -10.39 7.69
C ASN A 600 21.67 -11.59 8.47
N LEU A 601 22.04 -11.75 9.75
CA LEU A 601 21.44 -12.79 10.61
C LEU A 601 19.95 -12.52 10.83
N ALA A 602 19.59 -11.26 11.12
CA ALA A 602 18.19 -10.86 11.27
C ALA A 602 17.40 -11.05 9.97
N LEU A 603 18.00 -10.77 8.80
CA LEU A 603 17.42 -11.03 7.49
C LEU A 603 17.11 -12.53 7.28
N VAL A 604 18.08 -13.40 7.53
CA VAL A 604 17.87 -14.85 7.39
C VAL A 604 16.77 -15.34 8.33
N PHE A 605 16.76 -14.86 9.58
CA PHE A 605 15.74 -15.22 10.55
C PHE A 605 14.34 -14.79 10.09
N ILE A 606 14.14 -13.53 9.72
CA ILE A 606 12.81 -13.02 9.35
C ILE A 606 12.28 -13.65 8.06
N CYS A 607 13.16 -13.87 7.06
CA CYS A 607 12.79 -14.61 5.85
C CYS A 607 12.45 -16.07 6.16
N GLY A 608 13.21 -16.74 7.04
CA GLY A 608 12.96 -18.11 7.47
C GLY A 608 11.62 -18.26 8.19
N VAL A 609 11.32 -17.36 9.14
CA VAL A 609 10.03 -17.32 9.84
C VAL A 609 8.88 -17.11 8.84
N THR A 610 9.05 -16.23 7.86
CA THR A 610 8.01 -15.93 6.85
C THR A 610 7.73 -17.13 5.97
N ILE A 611 8.77 -17.82 5.48
CA ILE A 611 8.62 -19.03 4.69
C ILE A 611 7.94 -20.13 5.51
N PHE A 612 8.35 -20.29 6.78
CA PHE A 612 7.72 -21.23 7.69
C PHE A 612 6.22 -20.95 7.86
N LEU A 613 5.83 -19.69 8.12
CA LEU A 613 4.42 -19.31 8.25
C LEU A 613 3.63 -19.53 6.96
N PHE A 614 4.20 -19.19 5.80
CA PHE A 614 3.58 -19.46 4.50
C PHE A 614 3.29 -20.96 4.31
N VAL A 615 4.26 -21.81 4.62
CA VAL A 615 4.12 -23.27 4.48
C VAL A 615 3.13 -23.82 5.51
N TYR A 616 3.27 -23.42 6.78
CA TYR A 616 2.43 -23.91 7.89
C TYR A 616 0.94 -23.64 7.67
N PHE A 617 0.58 -22.45 7.20
CA PHE A 617 -0.82 -22.08 6.95
C PHE A 617 -1.31 -22.43 5.53
N THR A 618 -0.47 -23.04 4.69
CA THR A 618 -0.87 -23.55 3.37
C THR A 618 -1.19 -25.05 3.42
N LEU A 619 -0.41 -25.82 4.19
CA LEU A 619 -0.62 -27.25 4.39
C LEU A 619 -1.90 -27.51 5.19
#